data_AF-A0A3N4JLD2-F1
#
_entry.id   AF-A0A3N4JLD2-F1
#
_cell.length_a   1.000
_cell.length_b   1.000
_cell.length_c   1.000
_cell.angle_alpha   90.00
_cell.angle_beta   90.00
_cell.angle_gamma   90.00
#
_symmetry.space_group_name_H-M   'P 1'
#
loop_
_entity.id
_entity.type
_entity.pdbx_description
1 polymer ?
#
loop_
_entity_poly.entity_id
_entity_poly.type
_entity_poly.pdbx_seq_one_letter_code
_entity_poly.pdbx_strand_id
1 'polypeptide(L)'
;LPIPALVDDYNQYMGGVDIADQLRSNYPCHQKSRRNWLPLWFWALDTAVTNTYLITRALLPHTEHKAFCRDLAHALVETGSAKHNPLLHQPQPHFQAYVTKKTSLPPFHFRTTGSHQPLSQQNWRKQCWYCRYKKIHGDPKNPLPAHQQTEILQTMKVSKTGTWCSICEIPLCLVNQCFFNFHTVL
;
A
#
# COMPACT_ATOMS: atom_id res chain seq x y z
N LEU A 1 -51.74 5.10 -34.17
CA LEU A 1 -52.72 4.18 -33.54
C LEU A 1 -52.85 4.60 -32.07
N PRO A 2 -54.05 4.61 -31.48
CA PRO A 2 -54.20 4.87 -30.06
C PRO A 2 -53.48 3.77 -29.26
N ILE A 3 -52.60 4.17 -28.32
CA ILE A 3 -51.88 3.26 -27.44
C ILE A 3 -52.75 3.07 -26.18
N PRO A 4 -52.94 1.83 -25.68
CA PRO A 4 -53.63 1.61 -24.42
C PRO A 4 -52.90 2.31 -23.27
N ALA A 5 -53.64 2.99 -22.38
CA ALA A 5 -53.07 3.76 -21.27
C ALA A 5 -52.07 2.95 -20.42
N LEU A 6 -52.38 1.68 -20.14
CA LEU A 6 -51.47 0.76 -19.43
C LEU A 6 -50.09 0.63 -20.09
N VAL A 7 -50.04 0.58 -21.42
CA VAL A 7 -48.81 0.44 -22.19
C VAL A 7 -48.04 1.76 -22.20
N ASP A 8 -48.75 2.88 -22.25
CA ASP A 8 -48.16 4.22 -22.20
C ASP A 8 -47.50 4.49 -20.84
N ASP A 9 -48.21 4.21 -19.74
CA ASP A 9 -47.69 4.33 -18.38
C ASP A 9 -46.45 3.45 -18.16
N TYR A 10 -46.49 2.19 -18.63
CA TYR A 10 -45.34 1.30 -18.54
C TYR A 10 -44.11 1.89 -19.26
N ASN A 11 -44.28 2.33 -20.50
CA ASN A 11 -43.20 2.89 -21.30
C ASN A 11 -42.63 4.19 -20.69
N GLN A 12 -43.46 4.97 -20.00
CA GLN A 12 -43.02 6.19 -19.32
C GLN A 12 -42.11 5.90 -18.11
N TYR A 13 -42.37 4.84 -17.34
CA TYR A 13 -41.70 4.59 -16.05
C TYR A 13 -40.73 3.39 -16.03
N MET A 14 -40.73 2.51 -17.03
CA MET A 14 -39.91 1.29 -17.05
C MET A 14 -38.38 1.53 -17.02
N GLY A 15 -37.91 2.69 -17.52
CA GLY A 15 -36.49 2.96 -17.75
C GLY A 15 -35.66 3.33 -16.52
N GLY A 16 -36.24 3.31 -15.31
CA GLY A 16 -35.55 3.76 -14.10
C GLY A 16 -34.25 3.00 -13.81
N VAL A 17 -34.24 1.68 -14.02
CA VAL A 17 -33.06 0.83 -13.82
C VAL A 17 -31.98 1.13 -14.86
N ASP A 18 -32.35 1.23 -16.13
CA ASP A 18 -31.41 1.54 -17.21
C ASP A 18 -30.76 2.91 -17.02
N ILE A 19 -31.53 3.90 -16.57
CA ILE A 19 -31.03 5.24 -16.25
C ILE A 19 -30.04 5.17 -15.08
N ALA A 20 -30.35 4.42 -14.03
CA ALA A 20 -29.45 4.25 -12.89
C ALA A 20 -28.14 3.57 -13.29
N ASP A 21 -28.21 2.51 -14.12
CA ASP A 21 -27.04 1.81 -14.63
C ASP A 21 -26.21 2.67 -15.60
N GLN A 22 -26.86 3.49 -16.43
CA GLN A 22 -26.18 4.45 -17.30
C GLN A 22 -25.46 5.51 -16.48
N LEU A 23 -26.11 6.11 -15.48
CA LEU A 23 -25.48 7.10 -14.60
C LEU A 23 -24.26 6.52 -13.89
N ARG A 24 -24.41 5.32 -13.32
CA ARG A 24 -23.34 4.61 -12.59
C ARG A 24 -22.16 4.26 -13.50
N SER A 25 -22.42 3.84 -14.74
CA SER A 25 -21.38 3.44 -15.70
C SER A 25 -20.60 4.60 -16.33
N ASN A 26 -21.10 5.85 -16.24
CA ASN A 26 -20.42 7.02 -16.79
C ASN A 26 -19.12 7.37 -16.05
N TYR A 27 -19.05 7.17 -14.73
CA TYR A 27 -17.89 7.52 -13.90
C TYR A 27 -17.58 6.44 -12.84
N PRO A 28 -17.20 5.21 -13.25
CA PRO A 28 -16.98 4.12 -12.31
C PRO A 28 -15.66 4.26 -11.55
N CYS A 29 -15.65 3.92 -10.26
CA CYS A 29 -14.43 3.83 -9.46
C CYS A 29 -13.77 2.43 -9.49
N HIS A 30 -14.37 1.49 -10.21
CA HIS A 30 -13.97 0.07 -10.21
C HIS A 30 -12.50 -0.15 -10.61
N GLN A 31 -11.80 -0.96 -9.81
CA GLN A 31 -10.43 -1.40 -10.08
C GLN A 31 -10.37 -2.92 -10.30
N LYS A 32 -9.50 -3.37 -11.19
CA LYS A 32 -9.27 -4.82 -11.41
C LYS A 32 -8.77 -5.46 -10.12
N SER A 33 -9.45 -6.51 -9.67
CA SER A 33 -9.10 -7.22 -8.43
C SER A 33 -9.33 -8.72 -8.53
N ARG A 34 -8.49 -9.49 -7.84
CA ARG A 34 -8.64 -10.95 -7.68
C ARG A 34 -9.55 -11.32 -6.50
N ARG A 35 -9.99 -10.33 -5.71
CA ARG A 35 -10.86 -10.54 -4.56
C ARG A 35 -12.31 -10.41 -5.01
N ASN A 36 -13.06 -11.51 -4.99
CA ASN A 36 -14.43 -11.59 -5.51
C ASN A 36 -15.43 -10.66 -4.81
N TRP A 37 -15.16 -10.23 -3.58
CA TRP A 37 -16.01 -9.29 -2.85
C TRP A 37 -15.80 -7.82 -3.25
N LEU A 38 -14.64 -7.49 -3.83
CA LEU A 38 -14.31 -6.09 -4.13
C LEU A 38 -15.19 -5.49 -5.25
N PRO A 39 -15.58 -6.23 -6.30
CA PRO A 39 -16.59 -5.78 -7.26
C PRO A 39 -17.91 -5.34 -6.61
N LEU A 40 -18.40 -6.07 -5.61
CA LEU A 40 -19.63 -5.71 -4.89
C LEU A 40 -19.46 -4.41 -4.11
N TRP A 41 -18.30 -4.23 -3.49
CA TRP A 41 -17.98 -3.00 -2.77
C TRP A 41 -17.91 -1.79 -3.71
N PHE A 42 -17.25 -1.92 -4.86
CA PHE A 42 -17.19 -0.85 -5.86
C PHE A 42 -18.57 -0.52 -6.43
N TRP A 43 -19.40 -1.52 -6.69
CA TRP A 43 -20.78 -1.30 -7.13
C TRP A 43 -21.58 -0.51 -6.10
N ALA A 44 -21.46 -0.85 -4.81
CA ALA A 44 -22.12 -0.11 -3.74
C ALA A 44 -21.61 1.34 -3.63
N LEU A 45 -20.30 1.56 -3.80
CA LEU A 45 -19.69 2.89 -3.79
C LEU A 45 -20.16 3.74 -4.97
N ASP A 46 -20.12 3.21 -6.19
CA ASP A 46 -20.60 3.92 -7.40
C ASP A 46 -22.09 4.27 -7.28
N THR A 47 -22.89 3.38 -6.70
CA THR A 47 -24.32 3.60 -6.43
C THR A 47 -24.53 4.71 -5.39
N ALA A 48 -23.76 4.73 -4.31
CA ALA A 48 -23.81 5.78 -3.30
C ALA A 48 -23.46 7.16 -3.91
N VAL A 49 -22.39 7.24 -4.70
CA VAL A 49 -21.98 8.47 -5.40
C VAL A 49 -23.08 8.95 -6.35
N THR A 50 -23.66 8.04 -7.14
CA THR A 50 -24.76 8.36 -8.07
C THR A 50 -25.99 8.89 -7.33
N ASN A 51 -26.35 8.29 -6.20
CA ASN A 51 -27.49 8.72 -5.40
C ASN A 51 -27.24 10.10 -4.75
N THR A 52 -26.03 10.34 -4.23
CA THR A 52 -25.68 11.66 -3.69
C THR A 52 -25.69 12.72 -4.80
N TYR A 53 -25.21 12.40 -6.01
CA TYR A 53 -25.32 13.28 -7.16
C TYR A 53 -26.77 13.63 -7.48
N LEU A 54 -27.68 12.66 -7.51
CA LEU A 54 -29.11 12.90 -7.78
C LEU A 54 -29.74 13.84 -6.73
N ILE A 55 -29.39 13.65 -5.45
CA ILE A 55 -29.82 14.55 -4.36
C ILE A 55 -29.26 15.96 -4.57
N THR A 56 -27.96 16.09 -4.87
CA THR A 56 -27.32 17.38 -5.13
C THR A 56 -27.95 18.07 -6.35
N ARG A 57 -28.24 17.33 -7.42
CA ARG A 57 -28.90 17.86 -8.62
C ARG A 57 -30.33 18.34 -8.32
N ALA A 58 -31.05 17.68 -7.42
CA ALA A 58 -32.38 18.12 -6.99
C ALA A 58 -32.32 19.45 -6.21
N LEU A 59 -31.24 19.69 -5.46
CA LEU A 59 -31.02 20.94 -4.71
C LEU A 59 -30.40 22.05 -5.59
N LEU A 60 -29.55 21.67 -6.54
CA LEU A 60 -28.75 22.55 -7.40
C LEU A 60 -28.91 22.12 -8.86
N PRO A 61 -29.91 22.65 -9.59
CA PRO A 61 -30.38 22.13 -10.87
C PRO A 61 -29.42 22.26 -12.06
N HIS A 62 -28.20 22.79 -11.86
CA HIS A 62 -27.18 22.94 -12.90
C HIS A 62 -25.88 22.19 -12.59
N THR A 63 -25.94 21.21 -11.69
CA THR A 63 -24.77 20.40 -11.33
C THR A 63 -24.52 19.32 -12.39
N GLU A 64 -23.43 19.45 -13.14
CA GLU A 64 -22.96 18.39 -14.03
C GLU A 64 -22.39 17.21 -13.24
N HIS A 65 -22.73 15.98 -13.66
CA HIS A 65 -22.28 14.76 -12.97
C HIS A 65 -20.74 14.67 -12.88
N LYS A 66 -20.04 15.06 -13.96
CA LYS A 66 -18.57 15.07 -13.99
C LYS A 66 -17.97 16.04 -12.97
N ALA A 67 -18.50 17.27 -12.91
CA ALA A 67 -18.05 18.29 -12.00
C ALA A 67 -18.26 17.82 -10.54
N PHE A 68 -19.45 17.29 -10.25
CA PHE A 68 -19.75 16.70 -8.96
C PHE A 68 -18.74 15.61 -8.54
N CYS A 69 -18.49 14.62 -9.41
CA CYS A 69 -17.56 13.53 -9.10
C CYS A 69 -16.13 14.03 -8.87
N ARG A 70 -15.68 15.00 -9.67
CA ARG A 70 -14.36 15.63 -9.52
C ARG A 70 -14.26 16.35 -8.17
N ASP A 71 -15.25 17.18 -7.86
CA ASP A 71 -15.24 18.02 -6.65
C ASP A 71 -15.36 17.14 -5.39
N LEU A 72 -16.15 16.07 -5.44
CA LEU A 72 -16.21 15.03 -4.42
C LEU A 72 -14.85 14.36 -4.21
N ALA A 73 -14.16 13.97 -5.30
CA ALA A 73 -12.84 13.36 -5.21
C ALA A 73 -11.82 14.31 -4.57
N HIS A 74 -11.80 15.60 -4.96
CA HIS A 74 -10.93 16.60 -4.32
C HIS A 74 -11.23 16.74 -2.83
N ALA A 75 -12.50 16.91 -2.45
CA ALA A 75 -12.88 17.06 -1.05
C ALA A 75 -12.48 15.85 -0.19
N LEU A 76 -12.62 14.63 -0.73
CA LEU A 76 -12.20 13.40 -0.04
C LEU A 76 -10.68 13.33 0.13
N VAL A 77 -9.91 13.70 -0.89
CA VAL A 77 -8.44 13.76 -0.82
C VAL A 77 -8.00 14.78 0.20
N GLU A 78 -8.52 16.01 0.16
CA GLU A 78 -8.18 17.08 1.11
C GLU A 78 -8.51 16.67 2.55
N THR A 79 -9.69 16.09 2.76
CA THR A 79 -10.10 15.58 4.08
C THR A 79 -9.19 14.46 4.58
N GLY A 80 -8.75 13.57 3.68
CA GLY A 80 -7.78 12.51 3.99
C GLY A 80 -6.40 13.07 4.33
N SER A 81 -5.91 14.01 3.51
CA SER A 81 -4.60 14.66 3.69
C SER A 81 -4.54 15.52 4.95
N ALA A 82 -5.61 16.23 5.31
CA ALA A 82 -5.68 17.00 6.56
C ALA A 82 -5.59 16.12 7.81
N LYS A 83 -6.08 14.87 7.74
CA LYS A 83 -5.95 13.87 8.82
C LYS A 83 -4.57 13.22 8.84
N HIS A 84 -3.92 13.14 7.69
CA HIS A 84 -2.59 12.57 7.54
C HIS A 84 -1.53 13.65 7.82
N ASN A 85 -1.24 13.91 9.11
CA ASN A 85 -0.27 14.93 9.51
C ASN A 85 1.10 14.64 8.86
N PRO A 86 1.55 15.39 7.82
CA PRO A 86 2.77 15.07 7.08
C PRO A 86 4.02 15.16 7.95
N LEU A 87 3.94 15.90 9.06
CA LEU A 87 5.01 16.05 10.04
C LEU A 87 5.20 14.82 10.94
N LEU A 88 4.27 13.85 10.94
CA LEU A 88 4.38 12.58 11.68
C LEU A 88 4.74 11.38 10.79
N HIS A 89 4.69 11.54 9.47
CA HIS A 89 5.13 10.52 8.52
C HIS A 89 6.09 11.17 7.53
N GLN A 90 7.36 11.25 7.94
CA GLN A 90 8.44 11.37 6.96
C GLN A 90 8.28 10.23 5.95
N PRO A 91 8.54 10.46 4.65
CA PRO A 91 8.57 9.39 3.66
C PRO A 91 9.65 8.40 4.08
N GLN A 92 9.23 7.35 4.79
CA GLN A 92 10.12 6.26 5.15
C GLN A 92 10.53 5.61 3.84
N PRO A 93 11.83 5.54 3.52
CA PRO A 93 12.27 4.75 2.39
C PRO A 93 11.72 3.34 2.63
N HIS A 94 10.84 2.89 1.74
CA HIS A 94 10.25 1.55 1.82
C HIS A 94 11.36 0.52 1.55
N PHE A 95 12.26 0.35 2.53
CA PHE A 95 13.07 -0.83 2.63
C PHE A 95 12.10 -1.98 2.73
N GLN A 96 12.16 -2.91 1.77
CA GLN A 96 11.52 -4.18 1.97
C GLN A 96 12.10 -4.75 3.27
N ALA A 97 11.29 -4.72 4.33
CA ALA A 97 11.65 -5.27 5.64
C ALA A 97 12.06 -6.75 5.54
N TYR A 98 11.73 -7.39 4.41
CA TYR A 98 12.05 -8.74 4.05
C TYR A 98 13.10 -8.81 2.93
N VAL A 99 14.21 -9.52 3.19
CA VAL A 99 15.25 -9.79 2.19
C VAL A 99 14.84 -10.94 1.27
N THR A 100 14.95 -10.70 -0.03
CA THR A 100 14.81 -11.68 -1.12
C THR A 100 16.10 -11.78 -1.94
N LYS A 101 16.15 -12.71 -2.92
CA LYS A 101 17.27 -12.82 -3.89
C LYS A 101 17.49 -11.56 -4.73
N LYS A 102 16.48 -10.67 -4.85
CA LYS A 102 16.58 -9.42 -5.62
C LYS A 102 16.98 -8.22 -4.75
N THR A 103 17.03 -8.39 -3.44
CA THR A 103 17.33 -7.30 -2.50
C THR A 103 18.83 -7.01 -2.54
N SER A 104 19.20 -5.84 -3.06
CA SER A 104 20.57 -5.33 -2.96
C SER A 104 20.86 -4.77 -1.56
N LEU A 105 22.14 -4.68 -1.20
CA LEU A 105 22.54 -3.97 0.00
C LEU A 105 22.35 -2.46 -0.22
N PRO A 106 21.72 -1.72 0.70
CA PRO A 106 21.50 -0.27 0.55
C PRO A 106 22.84 0.47 0.41
N PRO A 107 22.98 1.57 -0.35
CA PRO A 107 24.28 2.25 -0.56
C PRO A 107 25.05 2.57 0.73
N PHE A 108 26.38 2.55 0.71
CA PHE A 108 27.23 2.75 1.89
C PHE A 108 26.86 4.00 2.70
N HIS A 109 26.76 5.15 2.03
CA HIS A 109 26.42 6.42 2.68
C HIS A 109 25.09 6.34 3.43
N PHE A 110 24.10 5.61 2.92
CA PHE A 110 22.81 5.45 3.59
C PHE A 110 22.93 4.65 4.89
N ARG A 111 23.87 3.69 4.94
CA ARG A 111 24.12 2.86 6.11
C ARG A 111 25.05 3.54 7.13
N THR A 112 25.72 4.63 6.79
CA THR A 112 26.75 5.24 7.65
C THR A 112 26.53 6.71 7.96
N THR A 113 25.68 7.39 7.19
CA THR A 113 25.37 8.80 7.41
C THR A 113 24.28 8.93 8.47
N GLY A 114 24.67 9.38 9.66
CA GLY A 114 23.77 9.62 10.78
C GLY A 114 24.21 8.89 12.04
N SER A 115 23.64 9.28 13.18
CA SER A 115 23.96 8.68 14.48
C SER A 115 23.19 7.37 14.68
N HIS A 116 23.55 6.31 13.94
CA HIS A 116 22.91 5.00 14.06
C HIS A 116 23.13 4.40 15.46
N GLN A 117 22.06 4.28 16.24
CA GLN A 117 22.10 3.68 17.57
C GLN A 117 21.15 2.47 17.69
N PRO A 118 21.54 1.42 18.44
CA PRO A 118 20.69 0.27 18.66
C PRO A 118 19.59 0.62 19.67
N LEU A 119 18.35 0.63 19.21
CA LEU A 119 17.18 0.81 20.06
C LEU A 119 16.57 -0.54 20.41
N SER A 120 16.19 -0.74 21.67
CA SER A 120 15.48 -1.95 22.10
C SER A 120 13.98 -1.74 22.04
N GLN A 121 13.27 -2.57 21.27
CA GLN A 121 11.81 -2.62 21.30
C GLN A 121 11.33 -3.71 22.25
N GLN A 122 10.51 -3.32 23.23
CA GLN A 122 9.85 -4.24 24.14
C GLN A 122 8.72 -4.97 23.41
N ASN A 123 8.53 -6.26 23.70
CA ASN A 123 7.46 -7.12 23.17
C ASN A 123 7.46 -7.41 21.65
N TRP A 124 8.50 -7.01 20.92
CA TRP A 124 8.60 -7.22 19.47
C TRP A 124 9.93 -7.87 19.11
N ARG A 125 9.90 -9.11 18.59
CA ARG A 125 11.08 -9.81 18.07
C ARG A 125 10.90 -10.16 16.60
N LYS A 126 11.73 -9.60 15.72
CA LYS A 126 11.74 -9.88 14.27
C LYS A 126 13.03 -10.58 13.86
N GLN A 127 13.02 -11.24 12.71
CA GLN A 127 14.23 -11.78 12.11
C GLN A 127 15.18 -10.63 11.78
N CYS A 128 16.46 -10.77 12.17
CA CYS A 128 17.48 -9.80 11.81
C CYS A 128 17.62 -9.71 10.29
N TRP A 129 17.47 -8.50 9.76
CA TRP A 129 17.55 -8.21 8.33
C TRP A 129 18.90 -8.64 7.76
N TYR A 130 20.00 -8.27 8.42
CA TYR A 130 21.34 -8.55 7.89
C TYR A 130 21.76 -10.02 8.04
N CYS A 131 21.30 -10.73 9.08
CA CYS A 131 21.46 -12.20 9.13
C CYS A 131 20.78 -12.87 7.94
N ARG A 132 19.58 -12.41 7.58
CA ARG A 132 18.83 -12.90 6.43
C ARG A 132 19.50 -12.53 5.11
N TYR A 133 20.05 -11.32 5.02
CA TYR A 133 20.87 -10.89 3.89
C TYR A 133 22.06 -11.81 3.66
N LYS A 134 22.89 -12.04 4.69
CA LYS A 134 24.04 -12.95 4.60
C LYS A 134 23.63 -14.36 4.20
N LYS A 135 22.51 -14.88 4.71
CA LYS A 135 21.98 -16.20 4.32
C LYS A 135 21.63 -16.30 2.84
N ILE A 136 21.13 -15.22 2.22
CA ILE A 136 20.68 -15.23 0.82
C ILE A 136 21.83 -14.92 -0.14
N HIS A 137 22.68 -13.96 0.20
CA HIS A 137 23.67 -13.37 -0.70
C HIS A 137 25.12 -13.70 -0.35
N GLY A 138 25.39 -14.27 0.83
CA GLY A 138 26.73 -14.32 1.40
C GLY A 138 27.08 -13.09 2.22
N ASP A 139 28.11 -13.21 3.04
CA ASP A 139 28.66 -12.10 3.80
C ASP A 139 29.57 -11.26 2.89
N PRO A 140 29.23 -9.98 2.60
CA PRO A 140 30.09 -9.14 1.76
C PRO A 140 31.47 -8.91 2.35
N LYS A 141 31.61 -8.94 3.69
CA LYS A 141 32.92 -8.79 4.36
C LYS A 141 33.78 -10.05 4.24
N ASN A 142 33.15 -11.22 4.22
CA ASN A 142 33.82 -12.52 4.27
C ASN A 142 33.19 -13.46 3.23
N PRO A 143 33.50 -13.27 1.92
CA PRO A 143 32.95 -14.11 0.87
C PRO A 143 33.42 -15.55 1.03
N LEU A 144 32.49 -16.49 0.91
CA LEU A 144 32.76 -17.92 0.98
C LEU A 144 33.28 -18.45 -0.36
N PRO A 145 34.12 -19.51 -0.38
CA PRO A 145 34.50 -20.19 -1.61
C PRO A 145 33.27 -20.70 -2.37
N ALA A 146 33.21 -20.44 -3.69
CA ALA A 146 32.05 -20.75 -4.53
C ALA A 146 31.57 -22.21 -4.41
N HIS A 147 32.51 -23.16 -4.29
CA HIS A 147 32.21 -24.59 -4.20
C HIS A 147 31.42 -24.99 -2.93
N GLN A 148 31.55 -24.25 -1.82
CA GLN A 148 30.88 -24.58 -0.55
C GLN A 148 29.81 -23.56 -0.16
N GLN A 149 29.61 -22.53 -0.99
CA GLN A 149 28.77 -21.39 -0.66
C GLN A 149 27.31 -21.82 -0.43
N THR A 150 26.72 -22.62 -1.31
CA THR A 150 25.30 -23.02 -1.21
C THR A 150 25.00 -23.82 0.06
N GLU A 151 25.84 -24.79 0.39
CA GLU A 151 25.67 -25.65 1.57
C GLU A 151 25.83 -24.85 2.87
N ILE A 152 26.88 -24.04 2.97
CA ILE A 152 27.12 -23.20 4.15
C ILE A 152 25.99 -22.19 4.34
N LEU A 153 25.56 -21.50 3.28
CA LEU A 153 24.46 -20.52 3.36
C LEU A 153 23.14 -21.15 3.82
N GLN A 154 22.82 -22.37 3.41
CA GLN A 154 21.60 -23.05 3.84
C GLN A 154 21.58 -23.32 5.36
N THR A 155 22.74 -23.66 5.94
CA THR A 155 22.90 -23.91 7.39
C THR A 155 22.87 -22.65 8.25
N MET A 156 23.11 -21.47 7.66
CA MET A 156 23.11 -20.21 8.42
C MET A 156 21.77 -19.98 9.12
N LYS A 157 21.84 -19.67 10.43
CA LYS A 157 20.68 -19.33 11.25
C LYS A 157 20.36 -17.84 11.16
N VAL A 158 19.07 -17.51 11.05
CA VAL A 158 18.60 -16.12 11.08
C VAL A 158 18.13 -15.80 12.49
N SER A 159 18.95 -15.04 13.23
CA SER A 159 18.64 -14.65 14.61
C SER A 159 17.39 -13.77 14.68
N LYS A 160 16.56 -13.97 15.71
CA LYS A 160 15.50 -13.02 16.08
C LYS A 160 16.06 -11.97 17.03
N THR A 161 15.64 -10.72 16.88
CA THR A 161 16.11 -9.60 17.69
C THR A 161 14.97 -8.61 17.96
N GLY A 162 15.01 -7.99 19.14
CA GLY A 162 14.23 -6.78 19.45
C GLY A 162 15.05 -5.50 19.25
N THR A 163 16.30 -5.61 18.80
CA THR A 163 17.15 -4.46 18.49
C THR A 163 16.83 -3.94 17.10
N TRP A 164 16.69 -2.62 17.01
CA TRP A 164 16.21 -1.88 15.85
C TRP A 164 17.10 -0.66 15.60
N CYS A 165 17.27 -0.28 14.33
CA CYS A 165 17.84 1.00 13.96
C CYS A 165 16.72 1.95 13.52
N SER A 166 16.53 3.09 14.20
CA SER A 166 15.52 4.08 13.83
C SER A 166 15.78 4.78 12.50
N ILE A 167 17.05 4.89 12.10
CA ILE A 167 17.44 5.57 10.84
C ILE A 167 17.25 4.64 9.64
N CYS A 168 17.68 3.38 9.76
CA CYS A 168 17.58 2.39 8.68
C CYS A 168 16.26 1.63 8.66
N GLU A 169 15.48 1.75 9.74
CA GLU A 169 14.17 1.13 9.93
C GLU A 169 14.17 -0.39 9.71
N ILE A 170 15.19 -1.06 10.26
CA ILE A 170 15.36 -2.50 10.15
C ILE A 170 15.78 -3.14 11.48
N PRO A 171 15.35 -4.38 11.75
CA PRO A 171 15.81 -5.15 12.89
C PRO A 171 17.23 -5.69 12.67
N LEU A 172 18.16 -5.37 13.57
CA LEU A 172 19.57 -5.73 13.47
C LEU A 172 20.06 -6.32 14.79
N CYS A 173 20.49 -7.59 14.78
CA CYS A 173 20.87 -8.25 16.02
C CYS A 173 22.24 -7.79 16.51
N LEU A 174 22.39 -7.73 17.84
CA LEU A 174 23.67 -7.50 18.50
C LEU A 174 24.48 -8.79 18.66
N VAL A 175 23.80 -9.94 18.81
CA VAL A 175 24.43 -11.26 19.03
C VAL A 175 25.47 -11.61 17.95
N ASN A 176 25.16 -11.34 16.67
CA ASN A 176 26.07 -11.60 15.55
C ASN A 176 26.78 -10.31 15.06
N GLN A 177 26.81 -9.26 15.89
CA GLN A 177 27.35 -7.94 15.54
C GLN A 177 26.76 -7.38 14.22
N CYS A 178 25.52 -7.77 13.87
CA CYS A 178 24.90 -7.37 12.60
C CYS A 178 24.60 -5.87 12.56
N PHE A 179 24.29 -5.26 13.70
CA PHE A 179 24.10 -3.82 13.80
C PHE A 179 25.35 -3.05 13.35
N PHE A 180 26.51 -3.36 13.95
CA PHE A 180 27.75 -2.69 13.62
C PHE A 180 28.23 -3.04 12.23
N ASN A 181 28.15 -4.30 11.83
CA ASN A 181 28.57 -4.70 10.48
C ASN A 181 27.76 -3.99 9.40
N PHE A 182 26.44 -3.96 9.51
CA PHE A 182 25.59 -3.29 8.52
C PHE A 182 25.95 -1.80 8.32
N HIS A 183 26.30 -1.09 9.40
CA HIS A 183 26.69 0.32 9.38
C HIS A 183 28.21 0.55 9.23
N THR A 184 29.01 -0.47 8.91
CA THR A 184 30.49 -0.34 8.73
C THR A 184 31.05 -1.08 7.52
N VAL A 185 30.30 -2.01 6.92
CA VAL A 185 30.70 -2.63 5.64
C VAL A 185 30.77 -1.54 4.59
N LEU A 186 31.89 -1.39 3.87
CA LEU A 186 32.01 -0.59 2.64
C LEU A 186 31.27 -1.30 1.50
#